data_AF-A0A1F3Y6V3-F1
#
_entry.id   AF-A0A1F3Y6V3-F1
#
_cell.length_a   1.000
_cell.length_b   1.000
_cell.length_c   1.000
_cell.angle_alpha   90.00
_cell.angle_beta   90.00
_cell.angle_gamma   90.00
#
_symmetry.space_group_name_H-M   'P 1'
#
loop_
_entity.id
_entity.type
_entity.pdbx_description
1 polymer ?
#
loop_
_entity_poly.entity_id
_entity_poly.type
_entity_poly.pdbx_seq_one_letter_code
_entity_poly.pdbx_strand_id
1 'polypeptide(L)'
;MRLVILSTSVLLLLMTVRGFSETVPLETADACEGFAVSGALVRDESGTALGIDPSQLEIAILAGYHQPQYQLVDSLGDYVLAATTRTLPKKIWYSLLKRKDKLDQTFARYAQARPCAYQLFGITDDLVPPIFENHVWQPSERELGTIYELPVDDEIKFKLTEELLSGRLYLEGHRNPIKVKNFKRMFEQVIYEEYSRNGIQPSLGNVHDWSPEFMSKYGWKFFPYTAYSKILLALSRGTTGMYLRTGTESELQDEIISRPRASVTIPELFRASYRINRGDVYLTLLTIENVLARYWRTENRESLAMTQRLTPIINAFGKKADKFGSWYHLFGMMLYGYSKGMLAAKMVAHTESIGSHILDGFADEKQEDYINAKGATLGADLLKIVKKASYLSRKDDPSVLDSRFYLDLDEDFSNRLTEMSRPPTPELDAEILRVLTSG
;
A
#
# COMPACT_ATOMS: atom_id res chain seq x y z
N MET A 1 -26.67 -16.09 19.25
CA MET A 1 -26.41 -14.97 18.32
C MET A 1 -25.23 -14.16 18.83
N ARG A 2 -24.06 -14.26 18.17
CA ARG A 2 -22.93 -13.32 18.36
C ARG A 2 -22.48 -12.90 16.97
N LEU A 3 -22.48 -11.59 16.72
CA LEU A 3 -22.16 -11.02 15.41
C LEU A 3 -20.63 -11.02 15.24
N VAL A 4 -20.10 -11.89 14.38
CA VAL A 4 -18.66 -11.91 14.08
C VAL A 4 -18.37 -10.78 13.09
N ILE A 5 -17.56 -9.82 13.52
CA ILE A 5 -17.06 -8.73 12.68
C ILE A 5 -15.94 -9.32 11.81
N LEU A 6 -16.27 -9.68 10.57
CA LEU A 6 -15.28 -10.10 9.56
C LEU A 6 -14.41 -8.91 9.15
N SER A 7 -13.10 -9.09 9.27
CA SER A 7 -12.07 -8.06 9.12
C SER A 7 -11.67 -7.77 7.66
N THR A 8 -11.01 -6.62 7.49
CA THR A 8 -10.76 -5.92 6.21
C THR A 8 -9.48 -6.35 5.47
N SER A 9 -9.21 -7.65 5.33
CA SER A 9 -8.13 -8.15 4.47
C SER A 9 -8.71 -9.13 3.44
N VAL A 10 -8.82 -8.74 2.16
CA VAL A 10 -8.64 -9.55 0.92
C VAL A 10 -8.71 -8.64 -0.31
N LEU A 11 -7.67 -8.56 -1.16
CA LEU A 11 -7.75 -7.72 -2.36
C LEU A 11 -6.57 -7.89 -3.36
N LEU A 12 -6.76 -8.44 -4.59
CA LEU A 12 -5.80 -8.26 -5.73
C LEU A 12 -6.31 -8.69 -7.13
N LEU A 13 -5.50 -8.37 -8.16
CA LEU A 13 -5.67 -8.41 -9.64
C LEU A 13 -6.57 -7.27 -10.21
N LEU A 14 -6.50 -6.80 -11.48
CA LEU A 14 -5.65 -7.12 -12.65
C LEU A 14 -5.40 -5.87 -13.58
N MET A 15 -4.79 -6.10 -14.75
CA MET A 15 -4.32 -5.23 -15.89
C MET A 15 -5.35 -4.40 -16.71
N THR A 16 -5.03 -3.61 -17.78
CA THR A 16 -4.11 -2.44 -18.05
C THR A 16 -4.36 -1.94 -19.50
N VAL A 17 -4.52 -0.63 -19.77
CA VAL A 17 -4.68 -0.01 -21.14
C VAL A 17 -4.14 1.45 -21.16
N ARG A 18 -3.97 2.08 -22.33
CA ARG A 18 -3.63 3.51 -22.62
C ARG A 18 -4.70 4.14 -23.56
N GLY A 19 -4.91 5.45 -23.68
CA GLY A 19 -4.30 6.63 -23.03
C GLY A 19 -4.31 7.88 -23.95
N PHE A 20 -4.08 9.07 -23.38
CA PHE A 20 -4.04 10.42 -24.00
C PHE A 20 -5.35 11.15 -24.39
N SER A 21 -5.21 12.48 -24.52
CA SER A 21 -6.17 13.53 -24.12
C SER A 21 -6.67 14.39 -25.27
N GLU A 22 -7.92 14.84 -25.20
CA GLU A 22 -8.30 16.25 -25.45
C GLU A 22 -9.67 16.56 -24.79
N THR A 23 -10.01 17.84 -24.60
CA THR A 23 -11.25 18.26 -23.92
C THR A 23 -12.48 18.03 -24.78
N VAL A 24 -13.18 16.92 -24.56
CA VAL A 24 -14.36 16.54 -25.36
C VAL A 24 -15.61 17.32 -24.91
N PRO A 25 -16.38 17.95 -25.82
CA PRO A 25 -17.74 18.40 -25.53
C PRO A 25 -18.61 17.25 -25.02
N LEU A 26 -19.58 17.53 -24.14
CA LEU A 26 -20.52 16.52 -23.63
C LEU A 26 -21.62 16.15 -24.66
N GLU A 27 -21.19 15.69 -25.85
CA GLU A 27 -22.02 14.83 -26.70
C GLU A 27 -21.96 13.41 -26.14
N THR A 28 -22.91 13.10 -25.25
CA THR A 28 -22.90 11.94 -24.33
C THR A 28 -23.31 10.61 -24.98
N ALA A 29 -22.89 10.32 -26.21
CA ALA A 29 -23.33 9.13 -26.95
C ALA A 29 -22.50 7.88 -26.63
N ASP A 30 -21.25 7.80 -27.09
CA ASP A 30 -20.57 6.51 -27.25
C ASP A 30 -19.91 5.95 -25.97
N ALA A 31 -19.15 6.76 -25.24
CA ALA A 31 -18.29 6.24 -24.15
C ALA A 31 -19.06 5.75 -22.91
N CYS A 32 -20.32 6.14 -22.75
CA CYS A 32 -21.24 5.68 -21.70
C CYS A 32 -22.33 4.71 -22.20
N GLU A 33 -22.25 4.24 -23.45
CA GLU A 33 -23.20 3.25 -23.96
C GLU A 33 -23.19 1.97 -23.09
N GLY A 34 -24.37 1.45 -22.76
CA GLY A 34 -24.49 0.28 -21.86
C GLY A 34 -24.32 0.58 -20.37
N PHE A 35 -24.37 1.85 -19.95
CA PHE A 35 -24.37 2.27 -18.55
C PHE A 35 -25.52 3.24 -18.21
N ALA A 36 -26.11 3.07 -17.03
CA ALA A 36 -27.19 3.95 -16.57
C ALA A 36 -26.66 5.29 -15.99
N VAL A 37 -26.48 6.30 -16.85
CA VAL A 37 -26.01 7.65 -16.45
C VAL A 37 -27.05 8.76 -16.49
N SER A 38 -28.12 8.62 -17.28
CA SER A 38 -29.08 9.72 -17.53
C SER A 38 -29.77 10.24 -16.27
N GLY A 39 -30.14 9.35 -15.34
CA GLY A 39 -30.74 9.72 -14.05
C GLY A 39 -29.79 10.34 -13.03
N ALA A 40 -28.47 10.28 -13.27
CA ALA A 40 -27.47 10.81 -12.34
C ALA A 40 -27.14 12.29 -12.56
N LEU A 41 -27.44 12.85 -13.73
CA LEU A 41 -27.18 14.26 -14.04
C LEU A 41 -28.28 15.13 -13.44
N VAL A 42 -27.94 15.85 -12.36
CA VAL A 42 -28.82 16.89 -11.80
C VAL A 42 -28.79 18.07 -12.77
N ARG A 43 -29.95 18.46 -13.31
CA ARG A 43 -30.08 19.55 -14.28
C ARG A 43 -30.94 20.69 -13.73
N ASP A 44 -30.67 21.90 -14.19
CA ASP A 44 -31.54 23.06 -13.98
C ASP A 44 -32.74 23.09 -14.96
N GLU A 45 -33.56 24.12 -14.87
CA GLU A 45 -34.72 24.34 -15.74
C GLU A 45 -34.36 24.55 -17.23
N SER A 46 -33.10 24.95 -17.53
CA SER A 46 -32.58 25.05 -18.90
C SER A 46 -32.06 23.72 -19.45
N GLY A 47 -32.00 22.68 -18.62
CA GLY A 47 -31.38 21.40 -18.95
C GLY A 47 -29.86 21.38 -18.75
N THR A 48 -29.24 22.44 -18.21
CA THR A 48 -27.81 22.50 -17.93
C THR A 48 -27.47 21.63 -16.73
N ALA A 49 -26.41 20.82 -16.81
CA ALA A 49 -26.00 19.96 -15.70
C ALA A 49 -25.39 20.79 -14.56
N LEU A 50 -26.06 20.79 -13.40
CA LEU A 50 -25.62 21.43 -12.15
C LEU A 50 -24.70 20.53 -11.32
N GLY A 51 -24.75 19.21 -11.53
CA GLY A 51 -23.95 18.25 -10.78
C GLY A 51 -24.36 16.81 -11.01
N ILE A 52 -23.82 15.91 -10.18
CA ILE A 52 -24.01 14.47 -10.26
C ILE A 52 -24.63 13.98 -8.95
N ASP A 53 -25.73 13.23 -8.99
CA ASP A 53 -26.15 12.37 -7.88
C ASP A 53 -25.46 11.01 -8.03
N PRO A 54 -24.38 10.73 -7.27
CA PRO A 54 -23.67 9.47 -7.36
C PRO A 54 -24.52 8.28 -6.88
N SER A 55 -25.71 8.53 -6.31
CA SER A 55 -26.62 7.48 -5.89
C SER A 55 -27.39 6.80 -7.02
N GLN A 56 -27.42 7.40 -8.21
CA GLN A 56 -28.00 6.83 -9.43
C GLN A 56 -26.97 6.14 -10.32
N LEU A 57 -25.67 6.26 -10.02
CA LEU A 57 -24.59 5.69 -10.84
C LEU A 57 -24.31 4.22 -10.50
N GLU A 58 -23.97 3.45 -11.53
CA GLU A 58 -23.40 2.12 -11.35
C GLU A 58 -22.08 2.17 -10.57
N ILE A 59 -21.86 1.21 -9.67
CA ILE A 59 -20.60 1.05 -8.92
C ILE A 59 -19.38 0.96 -9.84
N ALA A 60 -19.55 0.45 -11.07
CA ALA A 60 -18.46 0.37 -12.04
C ALA A 60 -17.97 1.75 -12.51
N ILE A 61 -18.88 2.71 -12.72
CA ILE A 61 -18.53 4.10 -13.03
C ILE A 61 -17.91 4.76 -11.81
N LEU A 62 -18.56 4.63 -10.65
CA LEU A 62 -18.07 5.20 -9.38
C LEU A 62 -16.63 4.72 -9.08
N ALA A 63 -16.31 3.46 -9.35
CA ALA A 63 -14.96 2.91 -9.15
C ALA A 63 -13.87 3.55 -10.05
N GLY A 64 -14.25 4.34 -11.06
CA GLY A 64 -13.35 5.16 -11.88
C GLY A 64 -13.25 6.63 -11.42
N TYR A 65 -13.86 7.03 -10.30
CA TYR A 65 -13.68 8.37 -9.74
C TYR A 65 -12.31 8.53 -9.09
N HIS A 66 -11.67 9.66 -9.36
CA HIS A 66 -10.44 10.14 -8.77
C HIS A 66 -10.66 11.60 -8.38
N GLN A 67 -10.18 12.00 -7.21
CA GLN A 67 -10.15 13.38 -6.79
C GLN A 67 -9.26 14.19 -7.77
N PRO A 68 -9.73 15.30 -8.38
CA PRO A 68 -8.97 15.98 -9.43
C PRO A 68 -7.79 16.82 -8.89
N GLN A 69 -7.87 17.27 -7.64
CA GLN A 69 -6.88 18.15 -6.99
C GLN A 69 -6.94 17.96 -5.48
N TYR A 70 -5.93 18.43 -4.74
CA TYR A 70 -5.94 18.38 -3.27
C TYR A 70 -7.14 19.14 -2.69
N GLN A 71 -8.00 18.42 -1.97
CA GLN A 71 -9.07 18.98 -1.14
C GLN A 71 -9.21 18.11 0.12
N LEU A 72 -9.28 18.74 1.29
CA LEU A 72 -9.43 18.00 2.57
C LEU A 72 -10.75 17.25 2.68
N VAL A 73 -11.79 17.74 2.00
CA VAL A 73 -13.15 17.21 1.96
C VAL A 73 -13.63 17.15 0.52
N ASP A 74 -14.33 16.07 0.18
CA ASP A 74 -14.83 15.79 -1.18
C ASP A 74 -16.06 14.88 -1.06
N SER A 75 -17.26 15.46 -1.13
CA SER A 75 -18.54 14.76 -0.92
C SER A 75 -18.78 13.65 -1.96
N LEU A 76 -18.29 13.84 -3.20
CA LEU A 76 -18.41 12.86 -4.27
C LEU A 76 -17.44 11.69 -4.05
N GLY A 77 -16.15 11.99 -3.81
CA GLY A 77 -15.15 10.98 -3.47
C GLY A 77 -15.47 10.20 -2.20
N ASP A 78 -16.07 10.85 -1.18
CA ASP A 78 -16.57 10.20 0.03
C ASP A 78 -17.68 9.18 -0.29
N TYR A 79 -18.66 9.59 -1.10
CA TYR A 79 -19.73 8.69 -1.54
C TYR A 79 -19.16 7.49 -2.31
N VAL A 80 -18.25 7.75 -3.25
CA VAL A 80 -17.59 6.69 -4.03
C VAL A 80 -16.83 5.74 -3.11
N LEU A 81 -16.01 6.25 -2.20
CA LEU A 81 -15.22 5.43 -1.28
C LEU A 81 -16.14 4.54 -0.43
N ALA A 82 -17.21 5.09 0.15
CA ALA A 82 -18.16 4.32 0.94
C ALA A 82 -18.94 3.28 0.10
N ALA A 83 -19.44 3.67 -1.08
CA ALA A 83 -20.20 2.80 -1.97
C ALA A 83 -19.35 1.65 -2.53
N THR A 84 -18.12 1.93 -2.93
CA THR A 84 -17.19 0.90 -3.42
C THR A 84 -16.65 0.03 -2.29
N THR A 85 -16.50 0.56 -1.05
CA THR A 85 -16.15 -0.23 0.16
C THR A 85 -17.22 -1.27 0.49
N ARG A 86 -18.50 -0.92 0.34
CA ARG A 86 -19.62 -1.85 0.54
C ARG A 86 -19.57 -3.09 -0.38
N THR A 87 -18.79 -3.07 -1.47
CA THR A 87 -18.58 -4.26 -2.33
C THR A 87 -17.47 -5.19 -1.86
N LEU A 88 -16.62 -4.80 -0.90
CA LEU A 88 -15.48 -5.61 -0.47
C LEU A 88 -15.89 -6.99 0.07
N PRO A 89 -16.88 -7.14 0.99
CA PRO A 89 -17.24 -8.47 1.52
C PRO A 89 -17.61 -9.50 0.44
N LYS A 90 -18.18 -9.04 -0.68
CA LYS A 90 -18.51 -9.90 -1.83
C LYS A 90 -17.25 -10.35 -2.60
N LYS A 91 -16.24 -9.49 -2.72
CA LYS A 91 -14.94 -9.81 -3.36
C LYS A 91 -14.08 -10.70 -2.47
N ILE A 92 -14.05 -10.41 -1.17
CA ILE A 92 -13.50 -11.25 -0.11
C ILE A 92 -14.04 -12.69 -0.26
N TRP A 93 -15.36 -12.83 -0.29
CA TRP A 93 -16.05 -14.11 -0.47
C TRP A 93 -15.69 -14.82 -1.79
N TYR A 94 -15.60 -14.10 -2.91
CA TYR A 94 -15.17 -14.67 -4.18
C TYR A 94 -13.72 -15.16 -4.15
N SER A 95 -12.81 -14.45 -3.52
CA SER A 95 -11.42 -14.86 -3.38
C SER A 95 -11.27 -16.11 -2.50
N LEU A 96 -11.92 -16.14 -1.34
CA LEU A 96 -11.94 -17.30 -0.42
C LEU A 96 -12.50 -18.57 -1.10
N LEU A 97 -13.53 -18.42 -1.93
CA LEU A 97 -14.09 -19.51 -2.74
C LEU A 97 -13.34 -19.78 -4.06
N LYS A 98 -12.17 -19.17 -4.28
CA LYS A 98 -11.34 -19.27 -5.50
C LYS A 98 -12.11 -18.97 -6.80
N ARG A 99 -13.15 -18.12 -6.73
CA ARG A 99 -14.04 -17.69 -7.82
C ARG A 99 -13.39 -16.60 -8.68
N LYS A 100 -12.24 -16.91 -9.28
CA LYS A 100 -11.52 -15.99 -10.18
C LYS A 100 -12.42 -15.49 -11.32
N ASP A 101 -13.30 -16.34 -11.84
CA ASP A 101 -14.32 -15.97 -12.84
C ASP A 101 -15.16 -14.75 -12.47
N LYS A 102 -15.54 -14.62 -11.19
CA LYS A 102 -16.37 -13.51 -10.70
C LYS A 102 -15.57 -12.26 -10.34
N LEU A 103 -14.30 -12.42 -9.97
CA LEU A 103 -13.37 -11.31 -9.81
C LEU A 103 -13.07 -10.69 -11.19
N ASP A 104 -12.63 -11.51 -12.15
CA ASP A 104 -12.30 -11.09 -13.51
C ASP A 104 -13.51 -10.41 -14.20
N GLN A 105 -14.73 -10.96 -14.08
CA GLN A 105 -15.97 -10.32 -14.56
C GLN A 105 -16.21 -8.93 -13.92
N THR A 106 -15.92 -8.79 -12.61
CA THR A 106 -16.09 -7.52 -11.90
C THR A 106 -15.07 -6.48 -12.37
N PHE A 107 -13.81 -6.88 -12.55
CA PHE A 107 -12.75 -6.00 -13.01
C PHE A 107 -12.91 -5.63 -14.49
N ALA A 108 -13.36 -6.55 -15.34
CA ALA A 108 -13.70 -6.26 -16.74
C ALA A 108 -14.82 -5.21 -16.84
N ARG A 109 -15.88 -5.30 -16.02
CA ARG A 109 -16.95 -4.28 -15.99
C ARG A 109 -16.43 -2.91 -15.50
N TYR A 110 -15.46 -2.88 -14.57
CA TYR A 110 -14.82 -1.62 -14.16
C TYR A 110 -13.94 -1.03 -15.27
N ALA A 111 -13.18 -1.85 -16.00
CA ALA A 111 -12.37 -1.41 -17.13
C ALA A 111 -13.26 -0.86 -18.26
N GLN A 112 -14.39 -1.52 -18.56
CA GLN A 112 -15.40 -1.04 -19.50
C GLN A 112 -16.05 0.28 -19.08
N ALA A 113 -16.26 0.50 -17.77
CA ALA A 113 -16.87 1.73 -17.24
C ALA A 113 -15.92 2.92 -17.17
N ARG A 114 -14.60 2.69 -17.28
CA ARG A 114 -13.58 3.73 -17.08
C ARG A 114 -13.68 4.90 -18.06
N PRO A 115 -13.88 4.71 -19.39
CA PRO A 115 -14.06 5.82 -20.31
C PRO A 115 -15.27 6.69 -19.94
N CYS A 116 -16.40 6.06 -19.59
CA CYS A 116 -17.59 6.77 -19.10
C CYS A 116 -17.32 7.55 -17.80
N ALA A 117 -16.60 6.95 -16.84
CA ALA A 117 -16.23 7.62 -15.60
C ALA A 117 -15.33 8.83 -15.84
N TYR A 118 -14.34 8.72 -16.73
CA TYR A 118 -13.45 9.82 -17.10
C TYR A 118 -14.21 10.97 -17.77
N GLN A 119 -15.09 10.67 -18.73
CA GLN A 119 -15.96 11.67 -19.36
C GLN A 119 -16.90 12.33 -18.34
N LEU A 120 -17.54 11.54 -17.48
CA LEU A 120 -18.56 12.03 -16.53
C LEU A 120 -17.97 12.90 -15.41
N PHE A 121 -16.81 12.52 -14.88
CA PHE A 121 -16.16 13.23 -13.76
C PHE A 121 -15.13 14.26 -14.21
N GLY A 122 -14.89 14.42 -15.51
CA GLY A 122 -13.85 15.32 -16.05
C GLY A 122 -12.43 14.90 -15.65
N ILE A 123 -12.21 13.59 -15.43
CA ILE A 123 -10.91 13.05 -15.02
C ILE A 123 -10.08 12.81 -16.27
N THR A 124 -9.02 13.60 -16.45
CA THR A 124 -7.91 13.21 -17.32
C THR A 124 -7.15 12.06 -16.66
N ASP A 125 -6.63 11.12 -17.45
CA ASP A 125 -5.82 9.99 -16.96
C ASP A 125 -4.49 10.53 -16.40
N ASP A 126 -4.51 10.89 -15.13
CA ASP A 126 -3.44 11.52 -14.36
C ASP A 126 -2.57 10.49 -13.63
N LEU A 127 -2.94 9.21 -13.78
CA LEU A 127 -2.08 8.08 -13.47
C LEU A 127 -0.93 8.08 -14.47
N VAL A 128 0.21 8.65 -14.03
CA VAL A 128 1.50 8.42 -14.68
C VAL A 128 1.60 6.92 -14.98
N PRO A 129 1.78 6.50 -16.25
CA PRO A 129 1.75 5.08 -16.57
C PRO A 129 2.90 4.36 -15.84
N PRO A 130 2.72 3.10 -15.41
CA PRO A 130 3.78 2.37 -14.73
C PRO A 130 5.02 2.29 -15.62
N ILE A 131 6.09 2.94 -15.18
CA ILE A 131 7.40 2.89 -15.84
C ILE A 131 8.06 1.60 -15.40
N PHE A 132 8.11 0.62 -16.30
CA PHE A 132 8.78 -0.65 -16.07
C PHE A 132 10.23 -0.58 -16.54
N GLU A 133 11.14 -1.14 -15.76
CA GLU A 133 12.52 -1.37 -16.13
C GLU A 133 12.79 -2.86 -16.24
N ASN A 134 13.35 -3.28 -17.38
CA ASN A 134 13.88 -4.62 -17.55
C ASN A 134 15.01 -4.85 -16.53
N HIS A 135 14.69 -5.56 -15.47
CA HIS A 135 15.63 -6.06 -14.49
C HIS A 135 15.47 -7.57 -14.39
N VAL A 136 16.47 -8.27 -14.90
CA VAL A 136 16.67 -9.68 -14.57
C VAL A 136 17.17 -9.70 -13.13
N TRP A 137 16.32 -10.11 -12.19
CA TRP A 137 16.74 -10.38 -10.83
C TRP A 137 17.88 -11.41 -10.86
N GLN A 138 18.93 -11.15 -10.09
CA GLN A 138 20.07 -12.03 -9.91
C GLN A 138 20.27 -12.25 -8.40
N PRO A 139 20.63 -13.46 -7.95
CA PRO A 139 21.08 -13.68 -6.59
C PRO A 139 22.28 -12.78 -6.27
N SER A 140 22.31 -12.26 -5.04
CA SER A 140 23.51 -11.61 -4.52
C SER A 140 24.61 -12.62 -4.21
N GLU A 141 25.87 -12.16 -4.17
CA GLU A 141 27.01 -12.97 -3.71
C GLU A 141 26.80 -13.50 -2.29
N ARG A 142 26.10 -12.75 -1.42
CA ARG A 142 25.71 -13.19 -0.07
C ARG A 142 24.77 -14.39 -0.13
N GLU A 143 23.72 -14.35 -0.95
CA GLU A 143 22.75 -15.46 -1.05
C GLU A 143 23.41 -16.73 -1.60
N LEU A 144 24.26 -16.60 -2.63
CA LEU A 144 25.01 -17.73 -3.18
C LEU A 144 26.02 -18.27 -2.15
N GLY A 145 26.77 -17.40 -1.49
CA GLY A 145 27.71 -17.76 -0.42
C GLY A 145 27.04 -18.54 0.71
N THR A 146 25.88 -18.06 1.19
CA THR A 146 25.07 -18.76 2.20
C THR A 146 24.71 -20.18 1.79
N ILE A 147 24.37 -20.45 0.51
CA ILE A 147 24.11 -21.83 0.04
C ILE A 147 25.40 -22.66 0.00
N TYR A 148 26.50 -22.11 -0.50
CA TYR A 148 27.76 -22.86 -0.62
C TYR A 148 28.39 -23.20 0.74
N GLU A 149 28.19 -22.36 1.75
CA GLU A 149 28.64 -22.55 3.13
C GLU A 149 27.79 -23.54 3.95
N LEU A 150 26.63 -24.00 3.45
CA LEU A 150 25.78 -24.95 4.17
C LEU A 150 26.51 -26.28 4.48
N PRO A 151 26.28 -26.87 5.67
CA PRO A 151 26.84 -28.17 6.07
C PRO A 151 26.02 -29.35 5.49
N VAL A 152 25.82 -29.34 4.18
CA VAL A 152 25.04 -30.32 3.40
C VAL A 152 25.85 -30.77 2.17
N ASP A 153 25.43 -31.85 1.51
CA ASP A 153 26.11 -32.34 0.31
C ASP A 153 25.96 -31.40 -0.91
N ASP A 154 26.81 -31.62 -1.91
CA ASP A 154 26.88 -30.75 -3.09
C ASP A 154 25.67 -30.91 -4.03
N GLU A 155 24.96 -32.05 -3.98
CA GLU A 155 23.73 -32.27 -4.77
C GLU A 155 22.58 -31.39 -4.23
N ILE A 156 22.45 -31.32 -2.90
CA ILE A 156 21.56 -30.38 -2.21
C ILE A 156 21.93 -28.92 -2.55
N LYS A 157 23.21 -28.56 -2.50
CA LYS A 157 23.66 -27.17 -2.82
C LYS A 157 23.34 -26.80 -4.25
N PHE A 158 23.56 -27.72 -5.19
CA PHE A 158 23.19 -27.55 -6.59
C PHE A 158 21.68 -27.33 -6.74
N LYS A 159 20.86 -28.20 -6.14
CA LYS A 159 19.39 -28.08 -6.16
C LYS A 159 18.90 -26.76 -5.56
N LEU A 160 19.40 -26.35 -4.39
CA LEU A 160 19.05 -25.05 -3.77
C LEU A 160 19.44 -23.88 -4.67
N THR A 161 20.58 -23.98 -5.37
CA THR A 161 21.02 -22.96 -6.34
C THR A 161 20.10 -22.92 -7.57
N GLU A 162 19.66 -24.06 -8.10
CA GLU A 162 18.66 -24.11 -9.18
C GLU A 162 17.30 -23.55 -8.74
N GLU A 163 16.85 -23.86 -7.53
CA GLU A 163 15.61 -23.32 -6.97
C GLU A 163 15.71 -21.80 -6.72
N LEU A 164 16.88 -21.30 -6.31
CA LEU A 164 17.16 -19.87 -6.19
C LEU A 164 17.13 -19.17 -7.55
N LEU A 165 17.88 -19.67 -8.53
CA LEU A 165 17.96 -19.10 -9.89
C LEU A 165 16.60 -19.15 -10.62
N SER A 166 15.81 -20.19 -10.42
CA SER A 166 14.43 -20.28 -10.96
C SER A 166 13.42 -19.42 -10.19
N GLY A 167 13.80 -18.81 -9.05
CA GLY A 167 12.90 -18.04 -8.20
C GLY A 167 11.83 -18.88 -7.49
N ARG A 168 12.09 -20.19 -7.33
CA ARG A 168 11.25 -21.11 -6.56
C ARG A 168 11.60 -21.07 -5.06
N LEU A 169 12.88 -20.92 -4.73
CA LEU A 169 13.34 -20.69 -3.37
C LEU A 169 13.05 -19.24 -2.96
N TYR A 170 12.30 -19.09 -1.87
CA TYR A 170 12.01 -17.82 -1.21
C TYR A 170 11.89 -18.03 0.30
N LEU A 171 12.50 -17.14 1.09
CA LEU A 171 12.31 -17.06 2.54
C LEU A 171 12.18 -15.60 2.96
N GLU A 172 11.09 -15.26 3.65
CA GLU A 172 10.99 -14.03 4.45
C GLU A 172 11.64 -14.25 5.82
N GLY A 173 12.30 -13.24 6.37
CA GLY A 173 12.90 -13.32 7.70
C GLY A 173 11.88 -13.36 8.85
N HIS A 174 12.32 -13.77 10.03
CA HIS A 174 11.53 -13.86 11.27
C HIS A 174 11.89 -12.81 12.31
N ARG A 175 13.01 -12.09 12.14
CA ARG A 175 13.43 -11.05 13.10
C ARG A 175 12.67 -9.75 12.89
N ASN A 176 12.36 -9.00 13.94
CA ASN A 176 11.78 -7.66 13.80
C ASN A 176 12.78 -6.71 13.09
N PRO A 177 12.49 -6.22 11.87
CA PRO A 177 13.47 -5.48 11.09
C PRO A 177 13.55 -4.00 11.52
N ILE A 178 12.66 -3.52 12.39
CA ILE A 178 12.57 -2.10 12.79
C ILE A 178 13.04 -1.86 14.23
N LYS A 179 14.11 -1.08 14.38
CA LYS A 179 14.65 -0.59 15.66
C LYS A 179 13.92 0.71 16.07
N VAL A 180 12.65 0.62 16.50
CA VAL A 180 11.73 1.76 16.73
C VAL A 180 12.37 3.00 17.40
N LYS A 181 13.15 2.83 18.48
CA LYS A 181 13.82 3.95 19.18
C LYS A 181 14.82 4.70 18.28
N ASN A 182 15.57 3.96 17.47
CA ASN A 182 16.58 4.49 16.56
C ASN A 182 15.92 5.12 15.33
N PHE A 183 14.84 4.52 14.85
CA PHE A 183 14.01 5.05 13.77
C PHE A 183 13.35 6.39 14.15
N LYS A 184 12.87 6.54 15.40
CA LYS A 184 12.45 7.84 15.95
C LYS A 184 13.60 8.87 15.91
N ARG A 185 14.82 8.46 16.27
CA ARG A 185 16.02 9.32 16.22
C ARG A 185 16.36 9.74 14.78
N MET A 186 16.12 8.90 13.78
CA MET A 186 16.28 9.22 12.36
C MET A 186 15.31 10.34 11.94
N PHE A 187 14.02 10.23 12.24
CA PHE A 187 13.06 11.31 11.93
C PHE A 187 13.39 12.62 12.65
N GLU A 188 13.83 12.56 13.92
CA GLU A 188 14.28 13.76 14.65
C GLU A 188 15.48 14.43 13.97
N GLN A 189 16.40 13.67 13.40
CA GLN A 189 17.54 14.20 12.63
C GLN A 189 17.08 14.83 11.31
N VAL A 190 16.25 14.14 10.50
CA VAL A 190 15.77 14.70 9.23
C VAL A 190 15.03 16.02 9.44
N ILE A 191 14.10 16.08 10.40
CA ILE A 191 13.35 17.31 10.70
C ILE A 191 14.28 18.40 11.24
N TYR A 192 15.26 18.06 12.09
CA TYR A 192 16.24 19.01 12.61
C TYR A 192 17.10 19.63 11.50
N GLU A 193 17.58 18.83 10.55
CA GLU A 193 18.40 19.32 9.42
C GLU A 193 17.60 20.24 8.49
N GLU A 194 16.37 19.86 8.13
CA GLU A 194 15.53 20.67 7.25
C GLU A 194 15.07 21.98 7.93
N TYR A 195 14.81 21.95 9.24
CA TYR A 195 14.55 23.15 10.04
C TYR A 195 15.78 24.06 10.12
N SER A 196 16.94 23.52 10.50
CA SER A 196 18.13 24.32 10.83
C SER A 196 18.92 24.81 9.61
N ARG A 197 18.95 24.03 8.52
CA ARG A 197 19.71 24.35 7.30
C ARG A 197 18.83 24.99 6.22
N ASN A 198 17.56 24.58 6.11
CA ASN A 198 16.65 25.02 5.04
C ASN A 198 15.47 25.88 5.56
N GLY A 199 15.35 26.12 6.86
CA GLY A 199 14.29 26.94 7.46
C GLY A 199 12.89 26.31 7.48
N ILE A 200 12.75 25.04 7.05
CA ILE A 200 11.45 24.38 6.87
C ILE A 200 10.84 24.06 8.24
N GLN A 201 9.75 24.75 8.58
CA GLN A 201 9.05 24.56 9.85
C GLN A 201 8.15 23.31 9.80
N PRO A 202 8.34 22.33 10.71
CA PRO A 202 7.45 21.17 10.76
C PRO A 202 6.06 21.58 11.25
N SER A 203 5.03 21.18 10.52
CA SER A 203 3.64 21.35 10.90
C SER A 203 2.91 20.00 10.95
N LEU A 204 1.78 19.97 11.67
CA LEU A 204 1.01 18.73 11.85
C LEU A 204 0.21 18.32 10.61
N GLY A 205 -0.10 19.29 9.76
CA GLY A 205 -1.05 19.14 8.67
C GLY A 205 -2.50 18.93 9.10
N ASN A 206 -3.39 19.03 8.10
CA ASN A 206 -4.81 18.80 8.26
C ASN A 206 -5.17 17.39 7.76
N VAL A 207 -5.69 16.56 8.66
CA VAL A 207 -6.05 15.18 8.36
C VAL A 207 -7.35 15.16 7.54
N HIS A 208 -7.36 14.48 6.39
CA HIS A 208 -8.59 14.24 5.61
C HIS A 208 -9.62 13.48 6.46
N ASP A 209 -10.87 13.92 6.42
CA ASP A 209 -11.99 13.23 7.06
C ASP A 209 -13.23 13.25 6.15
N TRP A 210 -14.30 12.62 6.60
CA TRP A 210 -15.58 12.65 5.88
C TRP A 210 -16.14 14.08 5.80
N SER A 211 -16.56 14.50 4.61
CA SER A 211 -17.20 15.80 4.41
C SER A 211 -18.53 15.89 5.20
N PRO A 212 -18.83 17.05 5.81
CA PRO A 212 -20.09 17.23 6.55
C PRO A 212 -21.34 17.00 5.69
N GLU A 213 -21.28 17.35 4.41
CA GLU A 213 -22.36 17.15 3.44
C GLU A 213 -22.65 15.66 3.21
N PHE A 214 -21.62 14.86 2.88
CA PHE A 214 -21.76 13.42 2.73
C PHE A 214 -22.29 12.76 4.00
N MET A 215 -21.77 13.14 5.17
CA MET A 215 -22.22 12.57 6.45
C MET A 215 -23.68 12.91 6.76
N SER A 216 -24.11 14.15 6.48
CA SER A 216 -25.50 14.57 6.65
C SER A 216 -26.46 13.83 5.70
N LYS A 217 -26.10 13.70 4.42
CA LYS A 217 -26.98 13.16 3.37
C LYS A 217 -26.96 11.63 3.26
N TYR A 218 -25.82 11.00 3.53
CA TYR A 218 -25.59 9.58 3.26
C TYR A 218 -24.92 8.80 4.41
N GLY A 219 -24.52 9.46 5.52
CA GLY A 219 -23.79 8.83 6.63
C GLY A 219 -24.43 7.53 7.14
N TRP A 220 -25.74 7.55 7.40
CA TRP A 220 -26.50 6.36 7.84
C TRP A 220 -26.67 5.29 6.75
N LYS A 221 -26.77 5.67 5.47
CA LYS A 221 -26.92 4.74 4.32
C LYS A 221 -25.70 3.81 4.18
N PHE A 222 -24.54 4.27 4.65
CA PHE A 222 -23.26 3.56 4.59
C PHE A 222 -22.74 3.10 5.95
N PHE A 223 -23.53 3.17 7.01
CA PHE A 223 -23.17 2.51 8.28
C PHE A 223 -23.02 0.98 8.08
N PRO A 224 -22.02 0.30 8.65
CA PRO A 224 -21.03 0.79 9.62
C PRO A 224 -19.76 1.42 9.00
N TYR A 225 -19.60 1.46 7.68
CA TYR A 225 -18.38 1.95 7.04
C TYR A 225 -18.04 3.40 7.43
N THR A 226 -19.06 4.25 7.54
CA THR A 226 -18.95 5.66 7.96
C THR A 226 -18.63 5.88 9.44
N ALA A 227 -18.68 4.82 10.27
CA ALA A 227 -18.18 4.88 11.64
C ALA A 227 -16.64 4.70 11.72
N TYR A 228 -16.02 4.16 10.66
CA TYR A 228 -14.57 4.17 10.49
C TYR A 228 -14.13 5.49 9.85
N SER A 229 -12.89 5.91 10.11
CA SER A 229 -12.34 7.10 9.46
C SER A 229 -12.10 6.89 7.96
N LYS A 230 -12.30 7.94 7.16
CA LYS A 230 -12.02 7.98 5.71
C LYS A 230 -10.66 7.35 5.34
N ILE A 231 -9.59 7.69 6.08
CA ILE A 231 -8.23 7.19 5.86
C ILE A 231 -8.14 5.66 5.98
N LEU A 232 -8.79 5.05 6.98
CA LEU A 232 -8.77 3.60 7.15
C LEU A 232 -9.43 2.88 5.96
N LEU A 233 -10.55 3.41 5.47
CA LEU A 233 -11.22 2.83 4.29
C LEU A 233 -10.40 3.02 3.00
N ALA A 234 -9.68 4.13 2.86
CA ALA A 234 -8.80 4.34 1.71
C ALA A 234 -7.56 3.43 1.76
N LEU A 235 -6.94 3.25 2.93
CA LEU A 235 -5.78 2.38 3.16
C LEU A 235 -6.12 0.89 2.96
N SER A 236 -7.19 0.39 3.59
CA SER A 236 -7.67 -1.00 3.42
C SER A 236 -8.07 -1.37 1.97
N ARG A 237 -8.07 -0.40 1.06
CA ARG A 237 -8.31 -0.57 -0.37
C ARG A 237 -7.08 -0.27 -1.22
N GLY A 238 -6.01 0.27 -0.63
CA GLY A 238 -4.91 0.95 -1.32
C GLY A 238 -5.42 1.89 -2.41
N THR A 239 -6.32 2.80 -2.03
CA THR A 239 -6.91 3.83 -2.90
C THR A 239 -6.76 5.22 -2.28
N THR A 240 -5.76 5.39 -1.42
CA THR A 240 -5.35 6.68 -0.82
C THR A 240 -5.17 7.75 -1.91
N GLY A 241 -4.33 7.46 -2.92
CA GLY A 241 -4.11 8.34 -4.07
C GLY A 241 -5.32 8.61 -4.98
N MET A 242 -6.48 7.96 -4.76
CA MET A 242 -7.73 8.27 -5.49
C MET A 242 -8.63 9.26 -4.74
N TYR A 243 -8.61 9.28 -3.39
CA TYR A 243 -9.59 10.01 -2.57
C TYR A 243 -8.97 10.96 -1.53
N LEU A 244 -7.64 10.96 -1.42
CA LEU A 244 -6.84 11.66 -0.41
C LEU A 244 -5.59 12.25 -1.07
N ARG A 245 -5.75 12.99 -2.17
CA ARG A 245 -4.59 13.49 -2.93
C ARG A 245 -3.90 14.63 -2.21
N THR A 246 -2.58 14.71 -2.39
CA THR A 246 -1.75 15.83 -1.94
C THR A 246 -1.47 16.82 -3.07
N GLY A 247 -1.58 16.37 -4.33
CA GLY A 247 -1.25 17.17 -5.52
C GLY A 247 0.25 17.20 -5.82
N THR A 248 1.06 16.48 -5.03
CA THR A 248 2.53 16.46 -5.11
C THR A 248 3.08 15.07 -5.40
N GLU A 249 2.21 14.09 -5.69
CA GLU A 249 2.60 12.70 -5.94
C GLU A 249 3.55 12.53 -7.14
N SER A 250 3.32 13.29 -8.22
CA SER A 250 4.17 13.19 -9.41
C SER A 250 5.57 13.75 -9.17
N GLU A 251 5.71 14.86 -8.44
CA GLU A 251 7.00 15.44 -8.06
C GLU A 251 7.83 14.46 -7.22
N LEU A 252 7.19 13.78 -6.26
CA LEU A 252 7.86 12.74 -5.47
C LEU A 252 8.20 11.50 -6.30
N GLN A 253 7.32 11.08 -7.22
CA GLN A 253 7.58 9.95 -8.12
C GLN A 253 8.79 10.22 -9.03
N ASP A 254 8.89 11.43 -9.60
CA ASP A 254 10.00 11.84 -10.46
C ASP A 254 11.31 11.93 -9.68
N GLU A 255 11.29 12.52 -8.48
CA GLU A 255 12.44 12.54 -7.56
C GLU A 255 12.92 11.11 -7.26
N ILE A 256 12.05 10.16 -6.94
CA ILE A 256 12.44 8.75 -6.71
C ILE A 256 13.07 8.15 -7.97
N ILE A 257 12.42 8.25 -9.13
CA ILE A 257 12.86 7.59 -10.37
C ILE A 257 14.21 8.13 -10.86
N SER A 258 14.52 9.40 -10.57
CA SER A 258 15.82 10.04 -10.87
C SER A 258 17.02 9.39 -10.16
N ARG A 259 16.79 8.66 -9.06
CA ARG A 259 17.85 8.10 -8.19
C ARG A 259 18.46 6.83 -8.81
N PRO A 260 19.69 6.45 -8.44
CA PRO A 260 20.26 5.14 -8.77
C PRO A 260 19.44 3.97 -8.19
N ARG A 261 19.58 2.78 -8.80
CA ARG A 261 18.93 1.55 -8.29
C ARG A 261 19.36 1.23 -6.86
N ALA A 262 18.41 0.76 -6.06
CA ALA A 262 18.55 0.38 -4.65
C ALA A 262 19.28 1.44 -3.79
N SER A 263 19.08 2.73 -4.07
CA SER A 263 19.73 3.83 -3.34
C SER A 263 18.80 4.64 -2.46
N VAL A 264 17.47 4.56 -2.63
CA VAL A 264 16.50 5.38 -1.88
C VAL A 264 16.22 4.75 -0.54
N THR A 265 16.83 5.32 0.49
CA THR A 265 16.60 4.99 1.90
C THR A 265 15.36 5.69 2.47
N ILE A 266 14.89 5.21 3.62
CA ILE A 266 13.75 5.80 4.34
C ILE A 266 13.97 7.30 4.68
N PRO A 267 15.11 7.73 5.25
CA PRO A 267 15.36 9.17 5.48
C PRO A 267 15.39 10.00 4.20
N GLU A 268 15.84 9.45 3.06
CA GLU A 268 15.79 10.17 1.78
C GLU A 268 14.37 10.32 1.27
N LEU A 269 13.57 9.25 1.22
CA LEU A 269 12.18 9.31 0.78
C LEU A 269 11.35 10.25 1.66
N PHE A 270 11.51 10.15 2.98
CA PHE A 270 10.85 11.05 3.92
C PHE A 270 11.30 12.50 3.72
N ARG A 271 12.60 12.77 3.57
CA ARG A 271 13.14 14.12 3.36
C ARG A 271 12.65 14.74 2.04
N ALA A 272 12.64 13.97 0.95
CA ALA A 272 12.13 14.41 -0.34
C ALA A 272 10.68 14.87 -0.22
N SER A 273 9.80 13.99 0.27
CA SER A 273 8.38 14.32 0.46
C SER A 273 8.15 15.46 1.47
N TYR A 274 8.97 15.55 2.52
CA TYR A 274 8.89 16.61 3.54
C TYR A 274 9.24 17.99 2.96
N ARG A 275 10.23 18.06 2.06
CA ARG A 275 10.57 19.30 1.33
C ARG A 275 9.45 19.73 0.39
N ILE A 276 8.98 18.79 -0.44
CA ILE A 276 7.88 18.99 -1.39
C ILE A 276 6.63 19.51 -0.67
N ASN A 277 6.26 18.89 0.45
CA ASN A 277 5.12 19.29 1.28
C ASN A 277 5.45 20.38 2.32
N ARG A 278 6.59 21.08 2.18
CA ARG A 278 6.98 22.26 2.96
C ARG A 278 6.89 22.09 4.49
N GLY A 279 7.18 20.88 4.97
CA GLY A 279 7.16 20.54 6.39
C GLY A 279 5.81 20.08 6.94
N ASP A 280 4.75 19.99 6.14
CA ASP A 280 3.50 19.32 6.53
C ASP A 280 3.74 17.81 6.64
N VAL A 281 3.83 17.29 7.87
CA VAL A 281 4.18 15.89 8.12
C VAL A 281 3.03 14.93 7.79
N TYR A 282 1.77 15.37 7.84
CA TYR A 282 0.64 14.54 7.40
C TYR A 282 0.68 14.35 5.88
N LEU A 283 0.80 15.45 5.12
CA LEU A 283 0.92 15.40 3.65
C LEU A 283 2.21 14.70 3.22
N THR A 284 3.30 14.82 3.99
CA THR A 284 4.54 14.04 3.77
C THR A 284 4.26 12.54 3.76
N LEU A 285 3.63 12.01 4.81
CA LEU A 285 3.31 10.59 4.88
C LEU A 285 2.30 10.18 3.80
N LEU A 286 1.28 11.01 3.56
CA LEU A 286 0.23 10.73 2.59
C LEU A 286 0.74 10.76 1.14
N THR A 287 1.67 11.64 0.79
CA THR A 287 2.26 11.68 -0.56
C THR A 287 3.09 10.41 -0.82
N ILE A 288 3.89 9.98 0.15
CA ILE A 288 4.66 8.74 0.07
C ILE A 288 3.72 7.54 -0.09
N GLU A 289 2.70 7.46 0.77
CA GLU A 289 1.67 6.43 0.71
C GLU A 289 0.92 6.43 -0.62
N ASN A 290 0.51 7.58 -1.15
CA ASN A 290 -0.18 7.68 -2.44
C ASN A 290 0.69 7.21 -3.61
N VAL A 291 1.99 7.56 -3.59
CA VAL A 291 2.98 7.17 -4.61
C VAL A 291 3.27 5.67 -4.55
N LEU A 292 3.45 5.11 -3.35
CA LEU A 292 3.62 3.66 -3.16
C LEU A 292 2.32 2.94 -3.57
N ALA A 293 1.16 3.32 -3.04
CA ALA A 293 -0.12 2.70 -3.36
C ALA A 293 -0.47 2.72 -4.85
N ARG A 294 -0.07 3.74 -5.62
CA ARG A 294 -0.46 3.92 -7.04
C ARG A 294 -0.35 2.65 -7.89
N TYR A 295 0.65 1.81 -7.64
CA TYR A 295 0.92 0.59 -8.42
C TYR A 295 0.83 -0.71 -7.61
N TRP A 296 0.20 -0.70 -6.42
CA TRP A 296 0.24 -1.88 -5.54
C TRP A 296 -0.43 -3.13 -6.14
N ARG A 297 -1.41 -2.94 -7.04
CA ARG A 297 -2.06 -4.02 -7.82
C ARG A 297 -1.35 -4.39 -9.12
N THR A 298 -0.26 -3.72 -9.48
CA THR A 298 0.44 -3.96 -10.75
C THR A 298 1.12 -5.31 -10.72
N GLU A 299 0.86 -6.16 -11.72
CA GLU A 299 1.60 -7.41 -11.88
C GLU A 299 3.09 -7.11 -12.13
N ASN A 300 3.97 -7.88 -11.50
CA ASN A 300 5.41 -7.63 -11.50
C ASN A 300 5.79 -6.25 -10.93
N ARG A 301 5.17 -5.79 -9.82
CA ARG A 301 5.51 -4.50 -9.17
C ARG A 301 7.00 -4.31 -8.83
N GLU A 302 7.75 -5.39 -8.65
CA GLU A 302 9.22 -5.39 -8.51
C GLU A 302 9.98 -4.93 -9.78
N SER A 303 9.35 -4.98 -10.96
CA SER A 303 9.91 -4.44 -12.21
C SER A 303 9.60 -2.96 -12.46
N LEU A 304 8.85 -2.29 -11.58
CA LEU A 304 8.65 -0.84 -11.66
C LEU A 304 9.95 -0.10 -11.35
N ALA A 305 10.27 0.92 -12.15
CA ALA A 305 11.46 1.75 -12.00
C ALA A 305 11.58 2.31 -10.57
N MET A 306 10.46 2.80 -10.02
CA MET A 306 10.34 3.31 -8.65
C MET A 306 10.71 2.25 -7.60
N THR A 307 10.14 1.04 -7.66
CA THR A 307 10.45 -0.06 -6.75
C THR A 307 11.93 -0.42 -6.79
N GLN A 308 12.52 -0.44 -7.99
CA GLN A 308 13.95 -0.71 -8.18
C GLN A 308 14.87 0.37 -7.58
N ARG A 309 14.35 1.53 -7.17
CA ARG A 309 15.14 2.56 -6.46
C ARG A 309 15.14 2.37 -4.96
N LEU A 310 14.11 1.76 -4.39
CA LEU A 310 13.95 1.58 -2.94
C LEU A 310 14.98 0.58 -2.39
N THR A 311 15.61 0.92 -1.27
CA THR A 311 16.42 -0.05 -0.50
C THR A 311 15.52 -1.09 0.17
N PRO A 312 15.94 -2.36 0.35
CA PRO A 312 15.22 -3.31 1.19
C PRO A 312 15.01 -2.79 2.62
N ILE A 313 13.85 -3.10 3.21
CA ILE A 313 13.53 -2.78 4.61
C ILE A 313 13.10 -4.00 5.43
N ILE A 314 13.13 -5.18 4.80
CA ILE A 314 12.94 -6.51 5.38
C ILE A 314 14.13 -7.40 5.01
N ASN A 315 14.34 -8.47 5.76
CA ASN A 315 15.23 -9.57 5.40
C ASN A 315 14.46 -10.52 4.50
N ALA A 316 15.02 -10.82 3.33
CA ALA A 316 14.46 -11.82 2.46
C ALA A 316 15.59 -12.52 1.68
N PHE A 317 15.35 -13.78 1.34
CA PHE A 317 16.22 -14.62 0.56
C PHE A 317 15.49 -15.03 -0.73
N GLY A 318 16.09 -14.81 -1.88
CA GLY A 318 15.53 -15.18 -3.18
C GLY A 318 14.59 -14.15 -3.83
N LYS A 319 14.13 -14.50 -5.04
CA LYS A 319 13.51 -13.57 -6.00
C LYS A 319 12.20 -12.94 -5.55
N LYS A 320 11.43 -13.59 -4.68
CA LYS A 320 10.07 -13.17 -4.30
C LYS A 320 10.01 -12.23 -3.10
N ALA A 321 11.15 -11.65 -2.69
CA ALA A 321 11.20 -10.59 -1.70
C ALA A 321 10.30 -9.42 -2.08
N ASP A 322 9.15 -9.27 -1.41
CA ASP A 322 8.20 -8.19 -1.66
C ASP A 322 8.67 -6.90 -0.99
N LYS A 323 9.69 -6.30 -1.60
CA LYS A 323 10.23 -5.00 -1.21
C LYS A 323 9.13 -3.97 -1.30
N PHE A 324 8.35 -3.98 -2.38
CA PHE A 324 7.26 -3.05 -2.59
C PHE A 324 6.24 -3.07 -1.45
N GLY A 325 5.68 -4.26 -1.13
CA GLY A 325 4.63 -4.38 -0.11
C GLY A 325 5.12 -3.88 1.24
N SER A 326 6.31 -4.30 1.66
CA SER A 326 6.93 -3.84 2.90
C SER A 326 6.94 -2.31 3.04
N TRP A 327 7.32 -1.57 1.98
CA TRP A 327 7.33 -0.11 2.01
C TRP A 327 5.93 0.49 2.08
N TYR A 328 4.99 -0.02 1.29
CA TYR A 328 3.58 0.40 1.30
C TYR A 328 2.95 0.19 2.68
N HIS A 329 3.05 -1.03 3.25
CA HIS A 329 2.55 -1.37 4.57
C HIS A 329 3.17 -0.50 5.69
N LEU A 330 4.49 -0.24 5.63
CA LEU A 330 5.15 0.65 6.58
C LEU A 330 4.55 2.06 6.57
N PHE A 331 4.43 2.67 5.39
CA PHE A 331 3.98 4.07 5.26
C PHE A 331 2.48 4.23 5.47
N GLY A 332 1.65 3.29 5.02
CA GLY A 332 0.22 3.26 5.31
C GLY A 332 -0.06 3.16 6.83
N MET A 333 0.63 2.26 7.53
CA MET A 333 0.48 2.12 8.98
C MET A 333 1.10 3.30 9.76
N MET A 334 2.16 3.93 9.26
CA MET A 334 2.66 5.20 9.80
C MET A 334 1.65 6.33 9.62
N LEU A 335 1.08 6.51 8.43
CA LEU A 335 0.05 7.51 8.14
C LEU A 335 -1.14 7.36 9.09
N TYR A 336 -1.62 6.12 9.28
CA TYR A 336 -2.74 5.85 10.17
C TYR A 336 -2.38 6.05 11.65
N GLY A 337 -1.19 5.59 12.09
CA GLY A 337 -0.67 5.81 13.45
C GLY A 337 -0.43 7.28 13.79
N TYR A 338 -0.04 8.08 12.80
CA TYR A 338 0.08 9.53 12.91
C TYR A 338 -1.30 10.20 13.03
N SER A 339 -2.25 9.79 12.18
CA SER A 339 -3.57 10.43 12.04
C SER A 339 -4.56 10.10 13.16
N LYS A 340 -4.57 8.85 13.63
CA LYS A 340 -5.56 8.34 14.62
C LYS A 340 -4.91 7.77 15.90
N GLY A 341 -3.58 7.82 16.00
CA GLY A 341 -2.83 7.46 17.20
C GLY A 341 -2.52 5.96 17.34
N MET A 342 -1.57 5.65 18.22
CA MET A 342 -0.97 4.32 18.37
C MET A 342 -1.97 3.19 18.66
N LEU A 343 -2.99 3.43 19.48
CA LEU A 343 -3.91 2.36 19.91
C LEU A 343 -4.81 1.89 18.76
N ALA A 344 -5.45 2.84 18.07
CA ALA A 344 -6.29 2.55 16.91
C ALA A 344 -5.48 1.87 15.79
N ALA A 345 -4.25 2.35 15.54
CA ALA A 345 -3.39 1.77 14.51
C ALA A 345 -2.88 0.36 14.87
N LYS A 346 -2.57 0.07 16.15
CA LYS A 346 -2.21 -1.30 16.56
C LYS A 346 -3.37 -2.29 16.46
N MET A 347 -4.60 -1.84 16.73
CA MET A 347 -5.79 -2.68 16.51
C MET A 347 -5.96 -3.02 15.03
N VAL A 348 -5.75 -2.06 14.13
CA VAL A 348 -5.81 -2.30 12.68
C VAL A 348 -4.70 -3.24 12.21
N ALA A 349 -3.42 -3.00 12.59
CA ALA A 349 -2.31 -3.89 12.24
C ALA A 349 -2.57 -5.35 12.65
N HIS A 350 -3.01 -5.58 13.89
CA HIS A 350 -3.32 -6.93 14.36
C HIS A 350 -4.50 -7.58 13.61
N THR A 351 -5.46 -6.77 13.18
CA THR A 351 -6.63 -7.20 12.40
C THR A 351 -6.26 -7.54 10.96
N GLU A 352 -5.30 -6.80 10.39
CA GLU A 352 -4.72 -7.00 9.06
C GLU A 352 -3.95 -8.32 8.98
N SER A 353 -3.00 -8.53 9.90
CA SER A 353 -2.23 -9.77 10.10
C SER A 353 -3.12 -11.01 10.11
N ILE A 354 -4.15 -11.04 10.97
CA ILE A 354 -5.07 -12.19 11.06
C ILE A 354 -5.73 -12.49 9.71
N GLY A 355 -5.99 -11.46 8.90
CA GLY A 355 -6.62 -11.61 7.61
C GLY A 355 -5.71 -12.11 6.50
N SER A 356 -4.42 -11.71 6.44
CA SER A 356 -3.48 -12.25 5.44
C SER A 356 -3.19 -13.72 5.72
N HIS A 357 -2.91 -14.06 6.99
CA HIS A 357 -2.74 -15.45 7.45
C HIS A 357 -3.91 -16.37 7.06
N ILE A 358 -5.17 -15.88 7.09
CA ILE A 358 -6.34 -16.66 6.66
C ILE A 358 -6.40 -16.88 5.14
N LEU A 359 -5.87 -15.94 4.35
CA LEU A 359 -5.98 -15.97 2.88
C LEU A 359 -4.90 -16.78 2.21
N ASP A 360 -3.66 -16.53 2.60
CA ASP A 360 -2.47 -17.10 1.98
C ASP A 360 -2.13 -18.47 2.60
N GLY A 361 -3.10 -19.05 3.31
CA GLY A 361 -3.03 -20.41 3.85
C GLY A 361 -2.06 -20.56 5.02
N PHE A 362 -1.94 -19.51 5.84
CA PHE A 362 -0.96 -19.36 6.92
C PHE A 362 0.48 -19.35 6.41
N ALA A 363 0.73 -18.57 5.35
CA ALA A 363 2.06 -18.23 4.88
C ALA A 363 2.87 -17.46 5.95
N ASP A 364 4.19 -17.54 5.87
CA ASP A 364 5.12 -17.13 6.93
C ASP A 364 5.54 -15.64 6.82
N GLU A 365 4.58 -14.73 6.95
CA GLU A 365 4.70 -13.26 6.73
C GLU A 365 5.13 -12.49 8.01
N LYS A 366 6.06 -13.06 8.79
CA LYS A 366 6.40 -12.52 10.13
C LYS A 366 7.02 -11.13 10.11
N GLN A 367 7.74 -10.75 9.05
CA GLN A 367 8.33 -9.42 8.96
C GLN A 367 7.30 -8.40 8.50
N GLU A 368 6.35 -8.75 7.64
CA GLU A 368 5.19 -7.89 7.36
C GLU A 368 4.39 -7.58 8.65
N ASP A 369 4.12 -8.59 9.48
CA ASP A 369 3.48 -8.40 10.80
C ASP A 369 4.25 -7.39 11.69
N TYR A 370 5.59 -7.46 11.69
CA TYR A 370 6.42 -6.48 12.39
C TYR A 370 6.37 -5.10 11.73
N ILE A 371 6.42 -5.00 10.40
CA ILE A 371 6.32 -3.75 9.64
C ILE A 371 5.01 -3.03 10.00
N ASN A 372 3.87 -3.72 9.91
CA ASN A 372 2.55 -3.15 10.22
C ASN A 372 2.47 -2.66 11.69
N ALA A 373 2.87 -3.51 12.65
CA ALA A 373 2.83 -3.17 14.07
C ALA A 373 3.83 -2.08 14.50
N LYS A 374 5.00 -2.00 13.84
CA LYS A 374 6.00 -0.95 14.11
C LYS A 374 5.64 0.35 13.40
N GLY A 375 5.16 0.32 12.15
CA GLY A 375 4.69 1.49 11.41
C GLY A 375 3.65 2.29 12.20
N ALA A 376 2.65 1.60 12.74
CA ALA A 376 1.65 2.17 13.66
C ALA A 376 2.26 2.90 14.88
N THR A 377 3.38 2.40 15.39
CA THR A 377 4.11 3.01 16.52
C THR A 377 4.95 4.21 16.06
N LEU A 378 5.62 4.09 14.91
CA LEU A 378 6.46 5.13 14.32
C LEU A 378 5.65 6.37 13.94
N GLY A 379 4.49 6.20 13.30
CA GLY A 379 3.59 7.31 12.98
C GLY A 379 3.14 8.08 14.22
N ALA A 380 2.78 7.36 15.29
CA ALA A 380 2.38 7.96 16.56
C ALA A 380 3.55 8.63 17.31
N ASP A 381 4.79 8.16 17.13
CA ASP A 381 5.98 8.81 17.67
C ASP A 381 6.40 10.03 16.84
N LEU A 382 6.21 10.00 15.52
CA LEU A 382 6.42 11.14 14.63
C LEU A 382 5.45 12.30 14.95
N LEU A 383 4.19 11.99 15.24
CA LEU A 383 3.23 12.96 15.77
C LEU A 383 3.74 13.61 17.07
N LYS A 384 4.37 12.85 17.97
CA LYS A 384 4.95 13.38 19.21
C LYS A 384 6.19 14.23 18.95
N ILE A 385 7.02 13.89 17.96
CA ILE A 385 8.20 14.68 17.57
C ILE A 385 7.78 16.09 17.18
N VAL A 386 6.77 16.20 16.30
CA VAL A 386 6.23 17.51 15.86
C VAL A 386 5.55 18.24 17.03
N LYS A 387 4.58 17.59 17.72
CA LYS A 387 3.83 18.23 18.82
C LYS A 387 4.68 18.71 20.00
N LYS A 388 5.81 18.05 20.28
CA LYS A 388 6.72 18.41 21.38
C LYS A 388 7.98 19.13 20.92
N ALA A 389 8.09 19.41 19.62
CA ALA A 389 9.29 19.92 18.97
C ALA A 389 10.60 19.24 19.40
N SER A 390 10.60 17.91 19.61
CA SER A 390 11.77 17.20 20.16
C SER A 390 12.97 17.15 19.21
N TYR A 391 12.79 17.56 17.96
CA TYR A 391 13.87 17.81 17.00
C TYR A 391 14.73 19.03 17.40
N LEU A 392 14.21 20.01 18.15
CA LEU A 392 14.97 21.19 18.59
C LEU A 392 16.03 20.87 19.65
N SER A 393 15.85 19.80 20.43
CA SER A 393 16.83 19.38 21.45
C SER A 393 17.96 18.49 20.91
N ARG A 394 18.06 18.36 19.58
CA ARG A 394 19.01 17.48 18.91
C ARG A 394 20.35 18.18 18.69
N LYS A 395 21.41 17.37 18.83
CA LYS A 395 22.69 17.66 18.20
C LYS A 395 22.69 16.99 16.83
N ASP A 396 23.36 17.64 15.88
CA ASP A 396 23.59 17.10 14.55
C ASP A 396 24.35 15.76 14.64
N ASP A 397 23.71 14.67 14.23
CA ASP A 397 24.25 13.32 14.27
C ASP A 397 23.89 12.57 12.98
N PRO A 398 24.62 12.80 11.86
CA PRO A 398 24.31 12.17 10.58
C PRO A 398 24.43 10.65 10.60
N SER A 399 25.06 10.04 11.62
CA SER A 399 25.18 8.58 11.74
C SER A 399 23.82 7.89 11.92
N VAL A 400 22.80 8.60 12.44
CA VAL A 400 21.45 8.02 12.58
C VAL A 400 20.69 7.87 11.27
N LEU A 401 21.22 8.38 10.17
CA LEU A 401 20.67 8.25 8.82
C LEU A 401 21.14 6.96 8.12
N ASP A 402 22.14 6.26 8.66
CA ASP A 402 22.58 4.94 8.18
C ASP A 402 21.47 3.89 8.40
N SER A 403 21.15 3.09 7.39
CA SER A 403 20.08 2.08 7.48
C SER A 403 20.31 1.06 8.60
N ARG A 404 21.56 0.70 8.89
CA ARG A 404 21.92 -0.25 9.96
C ARG A 404 21.65 0.30 11.36
N PHE A 405 21.55 1.63 11.50
CA PHE A 405 21.18 2.26 12.75
C PHE A 405 19.72 2.00 13.12
N TYR A 406 18.80 2.12 12.16
CA TYR A 406 17.35 2.02 12.40
C TYR A 406 16.69 0.72 11.90
N LEU A 407 17.36 -0.09 11.07
CA LEU A 407 16.91 -1.41 10.62
C LEU A 407 17.80 -2.55 11.16
N ASP A 408 17.24 -3.76 11.21
CA ASP A 408 17.91 -5.02 11.57
C ASP A 408 17.85 -6.01 10.38
N LEU A 409 18.76 -5.86 9.42
CA LEU A 409 18.80 -6.63 8.15
C LEU A 409 19.91 -7.70 8.13
N ASP A 410 20.27 -8.18 9.31
CA ASP A 410 21.34 -9.17 9.54
C ASP A 410 20.76 -10.52 9.99
N GLU A 411 19.74 -11.01 9.29
CA GLU A 411 19.22 -12.36 9.50
C GLU A 411 20.05 -13.41 8.75
N ASP A 412 20.20 -14.58 9.39
CA ASP A 412 20.85 -15.76 8.85
C ASP A 412 19.78 -16.81 8.50
N PHE A 413 19.76 -17.22 7.23
CA PHE A 413 18.82 -18.19 6.68
C PHE A 413 19.36 -19.63 6.69
N SER A 414 20.63 -19.85 7.07
CA SER A 414 21.35 -21.12 6.91
C SER A 414 20.64 -22.32 7.55
N ASN A 415 20.09 -22.13 8.75
CA ASN A 415 19.35 -23.19 9.45
C ASN A 415 18.07 -23.59 8.68
N ARG A 416 17.31 -22.62 8.17
CA ARG A 416 16.06 -22.88 7.42
C ARG A 416 16.34 -23.50 6.06
N LEU A 417 17.40 -23.08 5.37
CA LEU A 417 17.86 -23.72 4.14
C LEU A 417 18.29 -25.18 4.40
N THR A 418 18.99 -25.43 5.52
CA THR A 418 19.37 -26.78 5.95
C THR A 418 18.13 -27.64 6.28
N GLU A 419 17.10 -27.08 6.91
CA GLU A 419 15.83 -27.77 7.17
C GLU A 419 15.09 -28.11 5.89
N MET A 420 14.96 -27.17 4.95
CA MET A 420 14.35 -27.39 3.63
C MET A 420 15.09 -28.44 2.78
N SER A 421 16.39 -28.61 3.00
CA SER A 421 17.17 -29.63 2.29
C SER A 421 17.02 -31.04 2.83
N ARG A 422 16.45 -31.23 4.02
CA ARG A 422 16.23 -32.57 4.56
C ARG A 422 15.17 -33.29 3.73
N PRO A 423 15.33 -34.58 3.42
CA PRO A 423 14.23 -35.36 2.86
C PRO A 423 13.04 -35.31 3.84
N PRO A 424 11.79 -35.29 3.34
CA PRO A 424 10.62 -35.37 4.21
C PRO A 424 10.73 -36.61 5.08
N THR A 425 10.63 -36.44 6.39
CA THR A 425 10.69 -37.58 7.32
C THR A 425 9.44 -38.43 7.15
N PRO A 426 9.55 -39.76 7.04
CA PRO A 426 8.37 -40.65 6.90
C PRO A 426 7.33 -40.49 8.02
N GLU A 427 7.75 -39.96 9.17
CA GLU A 427 6.93 -39.67 10.34
C GLU A 427 5.96 -38.50 10.10
N LEU A 428 6.34 -37.50 9.30
CA LEU A 428 5.47 -36.36 8.99
C LEU A 428 4.33 -36.78 8.06
N ASP A 429 4.63 -37.60 7.04
CA ASP A 429 3.62 -38.22 6.19
C ASP A 429 2.71 -39.14 7.01
N ALA A 430 3.27 -39.92 7.95
CA ALA A 430 2.50 -40.79 8.82
C ALA A 430 1.55 -40.01 9.76
N GLU A 431 1.96 -38.85 10.29
CA GLU A 431 1.12 -38.01 11.15
C GLU A 431 0.04 -37.25 10.36
N ILE A 432 0.36 -36.75 9.16
CA ILE A 432 -0.62 -36.18 8.22
C ILE A 432 -1.65 -37.24 7.81
N LEU A 433 -1.21 -38.46 7.45
CA LEU A 433 -2.10 -39.59 7.19
C LEU A 433 -2.96 -39.94 8.42
N ARG A 434 -2.40 -39.88 9.64
CA ARG A 434 -3.15 -40.16 10.87
C ARG A 434 -4.27 -39.15 11.08
N VAL A 435 -3.98 -37.85 10.95
CA VAL A 435 -4.95 -36.76 11.08
C VAL A 435 -6.03 -36.84 9.98
N LEU A 436 -5.66 -37.19 8.75
CA LEU A 436 -6.59 -37.34 7.63
C LEU A 436 -7.42 -38.65 7.68
N THR A 437 -7.02 -39.65 8.46
CA THR A 437 -7.74 -40.93 8.60
C THR A 437 -8.47 -41.11 9.93
N SER A 438 -8.29 -40.18 10.88
CA SER A 438 -8.99 -40.16 12.17
C SER A 438 -10.20 -39.19 12.23
N GLY A 439 -10.74 -38.79 11.07
CA GLY A 439 -11.88 -37.88 10.94
C GLY A 439 -13.19 -38.60 10.60
#